data_AF-A0A3P9IJT7-F1
#
_entry.id   AF-A0A3P9IJT7-F1
#
_cell.length_a   1.000
_cell.length_b   1.000
_cell.length_c   1.000
_cell.angle_alpha   90.00
_cell.angle_beta   90.00
_cell.angle_gamma   90.00
#
_symmetry.space_group_name_H-M   'P 1'
#
loop_
_entity.id
_entity.type
_entity.pdbx_description
1 polymer ?
#
loop_
_entity_poly.entity_id
_entity_poly.type
_entity_poly.pdbx_seq_one_letter_code
_entity_poly.pdbx_strand_id
1 'polypeptide(L)'
;MFLSCQGERVWVPDPEAVWVPAELLQDYRPGEKQLMLRLMNGHEVQYPLRSPSDLPPLRNPDILEAENDLTALSFLHEPAVLHNLRVRFLDYSSIYTYCGIVLVAINPYESLPIYGEEVMDAYSGQDMTDMEPHIFSVAEEAYRTMTREERNQSVIISGESGSGKTVSAKFTMRYFAVVGGASQQTSVEERVLSSNPIMESIGNAKTTRNDNSSRFGKYIEIGFGKNGDIIGANMRTYLLEKSRVVFQVSSSSAEARLLVSCR
;
A
#
# COMPACT_ATOMS: atom_id res chain seq x y z
N MET A 1 -1.93 16.49 26.05
CA MET A 1 -2.77 15.47 26.70
C MET A 1 -4.20 15.99 26.58
N PHE A 2 -4.88 15.64 25.49
CA PHE A 2 -6.25 16.08 25.25
C PHE A 2 -7.15 15.31 26.22
N LEU A 3 -7.83 16.05 27.08
CA LEU A 3 -8.76 15.55 28.08
C LEU A 3 -9.95 14.93 27.35
N SER A 4 -10.23 13.65 27.58
CA SER A 4 -11.34 12.98 26.92
C SER A 4 -12.66 13.49 27.50
N CYS A 5 -13.33 14.37 26.76
CA CYS A 5 -14.60 14.96 27.15
C CYS A 5 -15.79 14.04 26.78
N GLN A 6 -16.90 14.19 27.50
CA GLN A 6 -18.16 13.55 27.19
C GLN A 6 -18.57 13.85 25.74
N GLY A 7 -19.01 12.83 25.01
CA GLY A 7 -19.39 12.91 23.60
C GLY A 7 -18.23 12.74 22.62
N GLU A 8 -16.98 12.69 23.08
CA GLU A 8 -15.86 12.33 22.21
C GLU A 8 -15.93 10.87 21.76
N ARG A 9 -15.49 10.63 20.53
CA ARG A 9 -15.45 9.29 19.94
C ARG A 9 -14.05 8.72 20.02
N VAL A 10 -13.94 7.45 20.38
CA VAL A 10 -12.69 6.71 20.55
C VAL A 10 -12.76 5.36 19.86
N TRP A 11 -11.60 4.73 19.68
CA TRP A 11 -11.47 3.38 19.15
C TRP A 11 -11.25 2.37 20.26
N VAL A 12 -12.05 1.30 20.28
CA VAL A 12 -11.88 0.18 21.22
C VAL A 12 -11.54 -1.09 20.47
N PRO A 13 -10.70 -1.98 21.03
CA PRO A 13 -10.36 -3.25 20.40
C PRO A 13 -11.58 -4.14 20.20
N ASP A 14 -11.63 -4.82 19.06
CA ASP A 14 -12.69 -5.78 18.71
C ASP A 14 -12.08 -7.07 18.12
N PRO A 15 -12.54 -8.27 18.50
CA PRO A 15 -11.96 -9.53 18.01
C PRO A 15 -12.12 -9.77 16.50
N GLU A 16 -13.14 -9.19 15.86
CA GLU A 16 -13.46 -9.44 14.44
C GLU A 16 -13.03 -8.27 13.56
N ALA A 17 -13.39 -7.06 13.96
CA ALA A 17 -13.12 -5.83 13.21
C ALA A 17 -11.77 -5.18 13.56
N VAL A 18 -11.02 -5.76 14.50
CA VAL A 18 -9.79 -5.22 15.13
C VAL A 18 -10.07 -3.98 15.99
N TRP A 19 -10.81 -3.02 15.46
CA TRP A 19 -11.21 -1.78 16.13
C TRP A 19 -12.64 -1.40 15.79
N VAL A 20 -13.41 -0.98 16.80
CA VAL A 20 -14.76 -0.42 16.63
C VAL A 20 -14.88 0.94 17.31
N PRO A 21 -15.70 1.86 16.79
CA PRO A 21 -15.85 3.17 17.39
C PRO A 21 -16.81 3.11 18.59
N ALA A 22 -16.50 3.92 19.60
CA ALA A 22 -17.31 4.08 20.80
C ALA A 22 -17.38 5.56 21.21
N GLU A 23 -18.41 5.96 21.93
CA GLU A 23 -18.61 7.30 22.45
C GLU A 23 -18.39 7.34 23.96
N LEU A 24 -17.67 8.36 24.46
CA LEU A 24 -17.51 8.59 25.89
C LEU A 24 -18.80 9.13 26.51
N LEU A 25 -19.29 8.45 27.54
CA LEU A 25 -20.50 8.87 28.25
C LEU A 25 -20.22 9.87 29.38
N GLN A 26 -18.97 9.98 29.81
CA GLN A 26 -18.54 10.83 30.93
C GLN A 26 -17.14 11.39 30.66
N ASP A 27 -16.85 12.57 31.21
CA ASP A 27 -15.52 13.17 31.16
C ASP A 27 -14.50 12.30 31.90
N TYR A 28 -13.35 12.03 31.28
CA TYR A 28 -12.26 11.33 31.95
C TYR A 28 -11.57 12.25 32.97
N ARG A 29 -11.43 11.76 34.21
CA ARG A 29 -10.63 12.43 35.23
C ARG A 29 -9.33 11.66 35.49
N PRO A 30 -8.17 12.34 35.59
CA PRO A 30 -6.91 11.68 35.92
C PRO A 30 -7.01 10.86 37.21
N GLY A 31 -6.67 9.57 37.13
CA GLY A 31 -6.76 8.62 38.24
C GLY A 31 -7.99 7.71 38.21
N GLU A 32 -8.92 7.92 37.29
CA GLU A 32 -9.99 6.97 37.02
C GLU A 32 -9.45 5.65 36.44
N LYS A 33 -10.03 4.55 36.91
CA LYS A 33 -9.62 3.18 36.53
C LYS A 33 -10.49 2.56 35.44
N GLN A 34 -11.54 3.26 35.02
CA GLN A 34 -12.52 2.76 34.06
C GLN A 34 -13.12 3.92 33.27
N LEU A 35 -13.47 3.67 32.01
CA LEU A 35 -14.26 4.57 31.17
C LEU A 35 -15.62 3.95 30.90
N MET A 36 -16.66 4.79 30.91
CA MET A 36 -18.00 4.41 30.46
C MET A 36 -18.14 4.76 28.99
N LEU A 37 -18.24 3.75 28.13
CA LEU A 37 -18.31 3.92 26.69
C LEU A 37 -19.62 3.36 26.14
N ARG A 38 -20.16 3.98 25.09
CA ARG A 38 -21.28 3.45 24.31
C ARG A 38 -20.79 3.02 22.94
N LEU A 39 -20.97 1.74 22.61
CA LEU A 39 -20.66 1.18 21.30
C LEU A 39 -21.72 1.60 20.27
N MET A 40 -21.40 1.49 18.98
CA MET A 40 -22.34 1.81 17.88
C MET A 40 -23.64 0.99 17.90
N ASN A 41 -23.63 -0.20 18.48
CA ASN A 41 -24.83 -1.03 18.65
C ASN A 41 -25.72 -0.59 19.82
N GLY A 42 -25.38 0.51 20.51
CA GLY A 42 -26.08 1.05 21.67
C GLY A 42 -25.72 0.40 23.00
N HIS A 43 -24.89 -0.65 23.02
CA HIS A 43 -24.46 -1.29 24.25
C HIS A 43 -23.44 -0.41 25.00
N GLU A 44 -23.63 -0.27 26.30
CA GLU A 44 -22.71 0.42 27.17
C GLU A 44 -21.70 -0.57 27.77
N VAL A 45 -20.42 -0.23 27.71
CA VAL A 45 -19.31 -1.06 28.17
C VAL A 45 -18.43 -0.29 29.15
N GLN A 46 -17.98 -0.99 30.19
CA GLN A 46 -16.97 -0.50 31.12
C GLN A 46 -15.59 -0.89 30.59
N TYR A 47 -14.84 0.09 30.10
CA TYR A 47 -13.50 -0.12 29.57
C TYR A 47 -12.46 0.08 30.68
N PRO A 48 -11.73 -0.96 31.11
CA PRO A 48 -10.78 -0.86 32.21
C PRO A 48 -9.49 -0.13 31.79
N LEU A 49 -9.03 0.81 32.62
CA LEU A 49 -7.75 1.51 32.50
C LEU A 49 -6.79 0.98 33.57
N ARG A 50 -5.65 0.42 33.17
CA ARG A 50 -4.60 -0.01 34.11
C ARG A 50 -3.57 1.11 34.34
N SER A 51 -3.42 1.99 33.36
CA SER A 51 -2.49 3.10 33.33
C SER A 51 -3.04 4.22 32.44
N PRO A 52 -2.57 5.48 32.61
CA PRO A 52 -2.94 6.58 31.71
C PRO A 52 -2.55 6.34 30.24
N SER A 53 -1.62 5.42 29.96
CA SER A 53 -1.27 5.00 28.59
C SER A 53 -2.28 4.05 27.95
N ASP A 54 -3.22 3.50 28.72
CA ASP A 54 -4.27 2.61 28.19
C ASP A 54 -5.50 3.37 27.67
N LEU A 55 -5.44 4.71 27.63
CA LEU A 55 -6.51 5.51 27.06
C LEU A 55 -6.73 5.10 25.59
N PRO A 56 -7.98 4.82 25.20
CA PRO A 56 -8.28 4.40 23.85
C PRO A 56 -7.95 5.52 22.85
N PRO A 57 -7.47 5.20 21.64
CA PRO A 57 -7.15 6.22 20.64
C PRO A 57 -8.38 7.05 20.26
N LEU A 58 -8.22 8.38 20.18
CA LEU A 58 -9.30 9.28 19.74
C LEU A 58 -9.66 9.05 18.27
N ARG A 59 -10.94 9.10 17.94
CA ARG A 59 -11.43 9.04 16.56
C ARG A 59 -11.33 10.43 15.91
N ASN A 60 -10.85 10.46 14.67
CA ASN A 60 -10.86 11.69 13.87
C ASN A 60 -12.31 12.17 13.62
N PRO A 61 -12.54 13.49 13.49
CA PRO A 61 -13.82 14.03 13.05
C PRO A 61 -14.24 13.48 11.68
N ASP A 62 -15.54 13.33 11.44
CA ASP A 62 -16.06 12.72 10.19
C ASP A 62 -15.69 13.53 8.94
N ILE A 63 -15.41 14.83 9.09
CA ILE A 63 -14.98 15.70 7.98
C ILE A 63 -13.59 15.32 7.42
N LEU A 64 -12.77 14.60 8.19
CA LEU A 64 -11.44 14.12 7.79
C LEU A 64 -11.46 12.63 7.40
N GLU A 65 -12.64 12.07 7.13
CA GLU A 65 -12.75 10.71 6.61
C GLU A 65 -12.44 10.68 5.11
N ALA A 66 -11.90 9.55 4.65
CA ALA A 66 -11.57 9.30 3.25
C ALA A 66 -10.52 10.24 2.61
N GLU A 67 -9.73 10.96 3.40
CA GLU A 67 -8.61 11.79 2.92
C GLU A 67 -7.67 11.07 1.95
N ASN A 68 -7.20 11.80 0.92
CA ASN A 68 -6.26 11.27 -0.07
C ASN A 68 -4.85 11.02 0.51
N ASP A 69 -4.46 11.78 1.54
CA ASP A 69 -3.21 11.58 2.28
C ASP A 69 -3.52 11.41 3.78
N LEU A 70 -3.06 10.29 4.34
CA LEU A 70 -3.20 9.97 5.76
C LEU A 70 -2.49 10.99 6.68
N THR A 71 -1.56 11.79 6.16
CA THR A 71 -0.91 12.86 6.93
C THR A 71 -1.85 14.01 7.28
N ALA A 72 -3.00 14.14 6.60
CA ALA A 72 -4.02 15.14 6.89
C ALA A 72 -4.86 14.83 8.15
N LEU A 73 -4.77 13.62 8.69
CA LEU A 73 -5.51 13.20 9.87
C LEU A 73 -5.03 13.94 11.13
N SER A 74 -5.96 14.40 11.96
CA SER A 74 -5.62 15.07 13.24
C SER A 74 -4.96 14.11 14.23
N PHE A 75 -5.44 12.87 14.28
CA PHE A 75 -4.92 11.80 15.10
C PHE A 75 -4.44 10.67 14.19
N LEU A 76 -3.12 10.49 14.12
CA LEU A 76 -2.49 9.45 13.32
C LEU A 76 -2.06 8.27 14.22
N HIS A 77 -2.86 7.20 14.17
CA HIS A 77 -2.64 5.94 14.87
C HIS A 77 -3.29 4.79 14.09
N GLU A 78 -3.02 3.55 14.50
CA GLU A 78 -3.45 2.35 13.77
C GLU A 78 -4.95 2.32 13.41
N PRO A 79 -5.90 2.54 14.33
CA PRO A 79 -7.32 2.50 13.96
C PRO A 79 -7.73 3.63 13.01
N ALA A 80 -7.12 4.81 13.11
CA ALA A 80 -7.38 5.90 12.16
C ALA A 80 -6.95 5.53 10.73
N VAL A 81 -5.76 4.94 10.58
CA VAL A 81 -5.25 4.48 9.28
C VAL A 81 -6.14 3.36 8.73
N LEU A 82 -6.46 2.35 9.55
CA LEU A 82 -7.29 1.22 9.15
C LEU A 82 -8.69 1.68 8.70
N HIS A 83 -9.32 2.58 9.46
CA HIS A 83 -10.64 3.12 9.14
C HIS A 83 -10.64 3.93 7.85
N ASN A 84 -9.68 4.86 7.68
CA ASN A 84 -9.60 5.67 6.47
C ASN A 84 -9.40 4.81 5.22
N LEU A 85 -8.45 3.86 5.26
CA LEU A 85 -8.21 2.93 4.15
C LEU A 85 -9.44 2.06 3.85
N ARG A 86 -10.14 1.59 4.89
CA ARG A 86 -11.36 0.79 4.74
C ARG A 86 -12.48 1.57 4.05
N VAL A 87 -12.74 2.80 4.50
CA VAL A 87 -13.77 3.68 3.91
C VAL A 87 -13.43 3.99 2.46
N ARG A 88 -12.18 4.37 2.16
CA ARG A 88 -11.74 4.64 0.78
C ARG A 88 -11.90 3.42 -0.13
N PHE A 89 -11.54 2.25 0.35
CA PHE A 89 -11.61 1.02 -0.44
C PHE A 89 -13.06 0.55 -0.65
N LEU A 90 -13.88 0.51 0.40
CA LEU A 90 -15.23 -0.07 0.34
C LEU A 90 -16.27 0.92 -0.20
N ASP A 91 -16.21 2.18 0.21
CA ASP A 91 -17.27 3.15 -0.08
C ASP A 91 -16.97 3.99 -1.33
N TYR A 92 -15.70 4.26 -1.60
CA TYR A 92 -15.25 5.08 -2.73
C TYR A 92 -14.54 4.28 -3.83
N SER A 93 -14.40 2.95 -3.69
CA SER A 93 -13.66 2.08 -4.63
C SER A 93 -12.25 2.59 -4.95
N SER A 94 -11.64 3.31 -4.01
CA SER A 94 -10.33 3.96 -4.17
C SER A 94 -9.24 3.06 -3.60
N ILE A 95 -8.42 2.50 -4.50
CA ILE A 95 -7.38 1.54 -4.14
C ILE A 95 -6.05 2.17 -3.74
N TYR A 96 -5.86 3.44 -4.07
CA TYR A 96 -4.64 4.18 -3.85
C TYR A 96 -4.85 5.26 -2.78
N THR A 97 -3.91 5.38 -1.86
CA THR A 97 -3.93 6.40 -0.79
C THR A 97 -2.51 6.81 -0.46
N TYR A 98 -2.22 8.09 -0.31
CA TYR A 98 -0.92 8.54 0.16
C TYR A 98 -0.77 8.38 1.66
N CYS A 99 0.47 8.17 2.07
CA CYS A 99 0.93 8.22 3.44
C CYS A 99 2.25 9.01 3.42
N GLY A 100 2.12 10.33 3.29
CA GLY A 100 3.24 11.21 2.97
C GLY A 100 3.96 10.78 1.69
N ILE A 101 5.22 10.38 1.81
CA ILE A 101 6.05 9.96 0.67
C ILE A 101 5.75 8.55 0.15
N VAL A 102 4.93 7.77 0.87
CA VAL A 102 4.61 6.38 0.53
C VAL A 102 3.23 6.32 -0.12
N LEU A 103 3.10 5.56 -1.21
CA LEU A 103 1.81 5.20 -1.79
C LEU A 103 1.34 3.84 -1.25
N VAL A 104 0.17 3.81 -0.61
CA VAL A 104 -0.51 2.58 -0.23
C VAL A 104 -1.40 2.14 -1.40
N ALA A 105 -1.26 0.89 -1.82
CA ALA A 105 -2.06 0.27 -2.87
C ALA A 105 -2.75 -0.99 -2.32
N ILE A 106 -4.09 -1.01 -2.35
CA ILE A 106 -4.91 -2.14 -1.92
C ILE A 106 -5.34 -2.93 -3.15
N ASN A 107 -5.12 -4.24 -3.16
CA ASN A 107 -5.47 -5.07 -4.31
C ASN A 107 -7.00 -5.22 -4.43
N PRO A 108 -7.65 -4.72 -5.51
CA PRO A 108 -9.10 -4.80 -5.67
C PRO A 108 -9.59 -6.19 -6.13
N TYR A 109 -8.70 -7.07 -6.62
CA TYR A 109 -9.05 -8.34 -7.29
C TYR A 109 -9.98 -8.20 -8.50
N GLU A 110 -10.17 -6.98 -9.01
CA GLU A 110 -10.92 -6.67 -10.22
C GLU A 110 -10.13 -5.72 -11.13
N SER A 111 -10.54 -5.65 -12.40
CA SER A 111 -9.94 -4.74 -13.36
C SER A 111 -10.63 -3.38 -13.28
N LEU A 112 -9.88 -2.33 -12.96
CA LEU A 112 -10.39 -0.97 -12.86
C LEU A 112 -10.05 -0.16 -14.13
N PRO A 113 -10.94 0.71 -14.62
CA PRO A 113 -10.73 1.53 -15.81
C PRO A 113 -9.85 2.78 -15.55
N ILE A 114 -8.85 2.68 -14.65
CA ILE A 114 -8.01 3.80 -14.20
C ILE A 114 -6.60 3.78 -14.81
N TYR A 115 -6.34 2.92 -15.79
CA TYR A 115 -5.01 2.71 -16.39
C TYR A 115 -4.98 2.96 -17.90
N GLY A 116 -5.95 3.73 -18.41
CA GLY A 116 -6.01 4.16 -19.81
C GLY A 116 -4.94 5.19 -20.15
N GLU A 117 -4.68 5.40 -21.45
CA GLU A 117 -3.74 6.44 -21.92
C GLU A 117 -4.19 7.84 -21.51
N GLU A 118 -5.50 8.12 -21.60
CA GLU A 118 -6.09 9.39 -21.13
C GLU A 118 -5.75 9.69 -19.66
N VAL A 119 -5.69 8.66 -18.81
CA VAL A 119 -5.30 8.82 -17.41
C VAL A 119 -3.80 9.10 -17.32
N MET A 120 -2.94 8.40 -18.08
CA MET A 120 -1.50 8.68 -18.07
C MET A 120 -1.20 10.12 -18.49
N ASP A 121 -1.87 10.59 -19.54
CA ASP A 121 -1.76 11.97 -20.03
C ASP A 121 -2.20 12.98 -18.96
N ALA A 122 -3.28 12.69 -18.23
CA ALA A 122 -3.77 13.56 -17.16
C ALA A 122 -2.77 13.69 -15.99
N TYR A 123 -1.97 12.65 -15.70
CA TYR A 123 -0.94 12.72 -14.67
C TYR A 123 0.39 13.31 -15.18
N SER A 124 0.61 13.37 -16.49
CA SER A 124 1.87 13.86 -17.06
C SER A 124 2.06 15.35 -16.78
N GLY A 125 3.25 15.70 -16.27
CA GLY A 125 3.62 17.08 -15.92
C GLY A 125 2.93 17.65 -14.68
N GLN A 126 2.07 16.88 -14.00
CA GLN A 126 1.36 17.35 -12.81
C GLN A 126 2.18 17.14 -11.53
N ASP A 127 1.98 18.02 -10.56
CA ASP A 127 2.53 17.85 -9.21
C ASP A 127 1.75 16.78 -8.43
N MET A 128 2.47 15.96 -7.67
CA MET A 128 1.88 14.88 -6.84
C MET A 128 0.84 15.40 -5.84
N THR A 129 0.98 16.65 -5.37
CA THR A 129 0.06 17.28 -4.41
C THR A 129 -1.29 17.66 -5.03
N ASP A 130 -1.33 17.82 -6.35
CA ASP A 130 -2.48 18.37 -7.06
C ASP A 130 -3.33 17.27 -7.68
N MET A 131 -2.85 16.03 -7.62
CA MET A 131 -3.48 14.85 -8.22
C MET A 131 -3.97 13.88 -7.15
N GLU A 132 -4.97 13.08 -7.53
CA GLU A 132 -5.41 11.98 -6.69
C GLU A 132 -4.31 10.91 -6.55
N PRO A 133 -4.30 10.13 -5.45
CA PRO A 133 -3.33 9.07 -5.27
C PRO A 133 -3.38 8.05 -6.41
N HIS A 134 -2.25 7.86 -7.08
CA HIS A 134 -2.15 6.87 -8.15
C HIS A 134 -0.72 6.38 -8.36
N ILE A 135 -0.54 5.18 -8.92
CA ILE A 135 0.80 4.67 -9.25
C ILE A 135 1.51 5.52 -10.31
N PHE A 136 0.72 6.20 -11.16
CA PHE A 136 1.25 7.12 -12.18
C PHE A 136 1.80 8.41 -11.57
N SER A 137 1.26 8.90 -10.46
CA SER A 137 1.84 10.07 -9.79
C SER A 137 3.26 9.77 -9.26
N VAL A 138 3.48 8.55 -8.74
CA VAL A 138 4.79 8.11 -8.25
C VAL A 138 5.76 7.93 -9.42
N ALA A 139 5.27 7.42 -10.55
CA ALA A 139 6.06 7.29 -11.76
C ALA A 139 6.44 8.67 -12.33
N GLU A 140 5.50 9.60 -12.41
CA GLU A 140 5.74 10.96 -12.87
C GLU A 140 6.73 11.70 -11.99
N GLU A 141 6.56 11.64 -10.66
CA GLU A 141 7.49 12.31 -9.75
C GLU A 141 8.91 11.75 -9.87
N ALA A 142 9.05 10.42 -10.06
CA ALA A 142 10.34 9.80 -10.32
C ALA A 142 10.92 10.25 -11.69
N TYR A 143 10.12 10.27 -12.75
CA TYR A 143 10.58 10.68 -14.09
C TYR A 143 11.00 12.16 -14.11
N ARG A 144 10.18 13.03 -13.54
CA ARG A 144 10.41 14.47 -13.47
C ARG A 144 11.59 14.81 -12.57
N THR A 145 11.74 14.14 -11.43
CA THR A 145 12.92 14.33 -10.55
C THR A 145 14.19 13.83 -11.23
N MET A 146 14.14 12.68 -11.92
CA MET A 146 15.28 12.16 -12.69
C MET A 146 15.77 13.16 -13.75
N THR A 147 14.84 13.72 -14.53
CA THR A 147 15.15 14.67 -15.62
C THR A 147 15.58 16.04 -15.08
N ARG A 148 14.93 16.54 -14.03
CA ARG A 148 15.25 17.84 -13.41
C ARG A 148 16.57 17.83 -12.64
N GLU A 149 16.85 16.78 -11.88
CA GLU A 149 18.05 16.70 -11.02
C GLU A 149 19.22 15.97 -11.67
N GLU A 150 19.04 15.40 -12.86
CA GLU A 150 20.01 14.54 -13.55
C GLU A 150 20.53 13.41 -12.64
N ARG A 151 19.63 12.84 -11.83
CA ARG A 151 19.94 11.79 -10.85
C ARG A 151 19.11 10.54 -11.07
N ASN A 152 19.77 9.39 -10.98
CA ASN A 152 19.10 8.09 -11.05
C ASN A 152 18.07 7.94 -9.93
N GLN A 153 16.88 7.46 -10.27
CA GLN A 153 15.78 7.23 -9.33
C GLN A 153 15.54 5.74 -9.13
N SER A 154 14.85 5.41 -8.04
CA SER A 154 14.40 4.05 -7.78
C SER A 154 12.96 4.05 -7.27
N VAL A 155 12.12 3.22 -7.87
CA VAL A 155 10.76 2.97 -7.40
C VAL A 155 10.76 1.60 -6.72
N ILE A 156 10.52 1.59 -5.41
CA ILE A 156 10.56 0.38 -4.59
C ILE A 156 9.13 -0.05 -4.29
N ILE A 157 8.76 -1.25 -4.74
CA ILE A 157 7.41 -1.81 -4.55
C ILE A 157 7.50 -3.01 -3.60
N SER A 158 7.01 -2.83 -2.38
CA SER A 158 7.04 -3.83 -1.30
C SER A 158 5.63 -4.36 -0.99
N GLY A 159 5.55 -5.44 -0.22
CA GLY A 159 4.28 -6.05 0.18
C GLY A 159 4.30 -7.58 0.16
N GLU A 160 3.31 -8.19 0.79
CA GLU A 160 3.19 -9.64 0.88
C GLU A 160 2.97 -10.31 -0.49
N SER A 161 3.11 -11.63 -0.56
CA SER A 161 2.81 -12.38 -1.79
C SER A 161 1.33 -12.23 -2.14
N GLY A 162 1.01 -11.79 -3.36
CA GLY A 162 -0.39 -11.56 -3.81
C GLY A 162 -0.89 -10.11 -3.63
N SER A 163 -0.11 -9.22 -3.02
CA SER A 163 -0.48 -7.80 -2.79
C SER A 163 -0.56 -6.93 -4.06
N GLY A 164 -0.19 -7.42 -5.24
CA GLY A 164 -0.22 -6.62 -6.47
C GLY A 164 1.10 -5.95 -6.88
N LYS A 165 2.24 -6.32 -6.27
CA LYS A 165 3.58 -5.77 -6.62
C LYS A 165 3.90 -5.83 -8.12
N THR A 166 3.71 -6.99 -8.75
CA THR A 166 4.00 -7.20 -10.17
C THR A 166 3.11 -6.33 -11.07
N VAL A 167 1.84 -6.19 -10.70
CA VAL A 167 0.87 -5.36 -11.42
C VAL A 167 1.24 -3.88 -11.31
N SER A 168 1.59 -3.42 -10.11
CA SER A 168 2.06 -2.05 -9.87
C SER A 168 3.32 -1.75 -10.68
N ALA A 169 4.31 -2.65 -10.65
CA ALA A 169 5.54 -2.52 -11.46
C ALA A 169 5.24 -2.42 -12.96
N LYS A 170 4.30 -3.24 -13.47
CA LYS A 170 3.86 -3.20 -14.86
C LYS A 170 3.29 -1.83 -15.24
N PHE A 171 2.41 -1.27 -14.42
CA PHE A 171 1.83 0.05 -14.69
C PHE A 171 2.84 1.18 -14.60
N THR A 172 3.78 1.13 -13.64
CA THR A 172 4.91 2.07 -13.58
C THR A 172 5.75 2.02 -14.86
N MET A 173 6.09 0.83 -15.36
CA MET A 173 6.86 0.69 -16.60
C MET A 173 6.10 1.20 -17.83
N ARG A 174 4.80 0.92 -17.92
CA ARG A 174 3.94 1.42 -18.99
C ARG A 174 3.87 2.94 -19.00
N TYR A 175 3.76 3.56 -17.82
CA TYR A 175 3.79 5.01 -17.69
C TYR A 175 5.09 5.61 -18.24
N PHE A 176 6.24 5.06 -17.83
CA PHE A 176 7.55 5.49 -18.33
C PHE A 176 7.69 5.36 -19.85
N ALA A 177 7.10 4.32 -20.44
CA ALA A 177 7.10 4.16 -21.89
C ALA A 177 6.39 5.34 -22.57
N VAL A 178 5.18 5.67 -22.11
CA VAL A 178 4.38 6.77 -22.68
C VAL A 178 5.09 8.11 -22.54
N VAL A 179 5.53 8.49 -21.33
CA VAL A 179 6.19 9.80 -21.12
C VAL A 179 7.59 9.87 -21.73
N GLY A 180 8.27 8.73 -21.87
CA GLY A 180 9.59 8.62 -22.49
C GLY A 180 9.57 8.67 -24.02
N GLY A 181 8.55 9.28 -24.64
CA GLY A 181 8.50 9.51 -26.08
C GLY A 181 8.36 8.25 -26.93
N ALA A 182 7.93 7.13 -26.34
CA ALA A 182 7.53 5.95 -27.10
C ALA A 182 6.25 6.25 -27.87
N SER A 183 6.36 6.86 -29.06
CA SER A 183 5.23 6.96 -29.98
C SER A 183 4.86 5.54 -30.40
N GLN A 184 3.79 4.99 -29.80
CA GLN A 184 3.38 3.58 -29.82
C GLN A 184 4.29 2.68 -28.97
N GLN A 185 3.69 1.62 -28.38
CA GLN A 185 4.35 0.57 -27.58
C GLN A 185 5.79 0.36 -28.07
N THR A 186 6.77 0.90 -27.33
CA THR A 186 8.16 0.72 -27.74
C THR A 186 8.50 -0.75 -27.61
N SER A 187 9.34 -1.24 -28.53
CA SER A 187 9.91 -2.58 -28.41
C SER A 187 10.57 -2.80 -27.04
N VAL A 188 11.04 -1.76 -26.34
CA VAL A 188 11.64 -1.88 -25.01
C VAL A 188 10.59 -2.19 -23.94
N GLU A 189 9.48 -1.45 -23.86
CA GLU A 189 8.38 -1.78 -22.94
C GLU A 189 7.87 -3.20 -23.20
N GLU A 190 7.58 -3.50 -24.47
CA GLU A 190 7.05 -4.81 -24.86
C GLU A 190 8.04 -5.93 -24.53
N ARG A 191 9.35 -5.75 -24.77
CA ARG A 191 10.39 -6.72 -24.41
C ARG A 191 10.52 -6.90 -22.91
N VAL A 192 10.47 -5.82 -22.12
CA VAL A 192 10.52 -5.89 -20.66
C VAL A 192 9.28 -6.60 -20.12
N LEU A 193 8.09 -6.29 -20.63
CA LEU A 193 6.85 -6.96 -20.25
C LEU A 193 6.82 -8.42 -20.70
N SER A 194 7.36 -8.73 -21.88
CA SER A 194 7.48 -10.09 -22.42
C SER A 194 8.49 -10.96 -21.67
N SER A 195 9.42 -10.33 -20.93
CA SER A 195 10.31 -11.07 -20.03
C SER A 195 9.58 -11.59 -18.78
N ASN A 196 8.45 -10.99 -18.39
CA ASN A 196 7.73 -11.40 -17.18
C ASN A 196 7.25 -12.85 -17.25
N PRO A 197 6.53 -13.33 -18.30
CA PRO A 197 6.14 -14.74 -18.38
C PRO A 197 7.33 -15.72 -18.26
N ILE A 198 8.49 -15.37 -18.84
CA ILE A 198 9.70 -16.19 -18.77
C ILE A 198 10.19 -16.24 -17.31
N MET A 199 10.33 -15.07 -16.68
CA MET A 199 10.79 -14.96 -15.30
C MET A 199 9.84 -15.62 -14.30
N GLU A 200 8.53 -15.54 -14.54
CA GLU A 200 7.52 -16.22 -13.74
C GLU A 200 7.64 -17.75 -13.90
N SER A 201 7.84 -18.25 -15.13
CA SER A 201 7.95 -19.69 -15.38
C SER A 201 9.14 -20.36 -14.67
N ILE A 202 10.25 -19.64 -14.49
CA ILE A 202 11.48 -20.17 -13.87
C ILE A 202 11.65 -19.78 -12.39
N GLY A 203 10.98 -18.72 -11.95
CA GLY A 203 11.23 -18.09 -10.64
C GLY A 203 10.00 -17.99 -9.73
N ASN A 204 8.80 -18.25 -10.25
CA ASN A 204 7.60 -18.34 -9.42
C ASN A 204 7.27 -19.78 -9.07
N ALA A 205 6.56 -19.95 -7.97
CA ALA A 205 6.04 -21.25 -7.56
C ALA A 205 4.76 -21.10 -6.76
N LYS A 206 3.96 -22.17 -6.79
CA LYS A 206 2.83 -22.34 -5.88
C LYS A 206 3.33 -22.47 -4.43
N THR A 207 2.65 -21.76 -3.54
CA THR A 207 2.84 -21.79 -2.08
C THR A 207 1.48 -22.00 -1.41
N THR A 208 1.46 -22.21 -0.10
CA THR A 208 0.21 -22.28 0.67
C THR A 208 -0.61 -20.99 0.64
N ARG A 209 0.02 -19.84 0.37
CA ARG A 209 -0.61 -18.50 0.39
C ARG A 209 -0.91 -17.91 -0.99
N ASN A 210 -0.23 -18.36 -2.03
CA ASN A 210 -0.34 -17.81 -3.38
C ASN A 210 0.11 -18.87 -4.42
N ASP A 211 -0.70 -19.05 -5.46
CA ASP A 211 -0.44 -19.98 -6.56
C ASP A 211 0.70 -19.53 -7.49
N ASN A 212 0.98 -18.23 -7.57
CA ASN A 212 2.04 -17.67 -8.41
C ASN A 212 2.99 -16.76 -7.60
N SER A 213 3.60 -17.31 -6.55
CA SER A 213 4.49 -16.55 -5.65
C SER A 213 5.90 -16.42 -6.22
N SER A 214 6.37 -15.21 -6.48
CA SER A 214 7.77 -14.97 -6.87
C SER A 214 8.74 -15.33 -5.75
N ARG A 215 9.72 -16.17 -6.07
CA ARG A 215 10.72 -16.71 -5.12
C ARG A 215 12.12 -16.14 -5.36
N PHE A 216 12.17 -14.95 -5.96
CA PHE A 216 13.38 -14.16 -6.23
C PHE A 216 13.00 -12.67 -6.21
N GLY A 217 13.97 -11.81 -5.95
CA GLY A 217 13.87 -10.37 -6.16
C GLY A 217 14.19 -10.01 -7.61
N LYS A 218 13.43 -9.08 -8.18
CA LYS A 218 13.62 -8.57 -9.55
C LYS A 218 13.89 -7.07 -9.48
N TYR A 219 14.98 -6.64 -10.12
CA TYR A 219 15.34 -5.24 -10.29
C TYR A 219 15.46 -4.95 -11.78
N ILE A 220 14.72 -3.95 -12.26
CA ILE A 220 14.70 -3.56 -13.67
C ILE A 220 15.24 -2.14 -13.74
N GLU A 221 16.38 -1.97 -14.40
CA GLU A 221 16.98 -0.69 -14.72
C GLU A 221 16.42 -0.24 -16.06
N ILE A 222 15.74 0.90 -16.11
CA ILE A 222 15.27 1.53 -17.36
C ILE A 222 16.24 2.66 -17.68
N GLY A 223 16.85 2.60 -18.86
CA GLY A 223 17.77 3.62 -19.34
C GLY A 223 17.02 4.71 -20.09
N PHE A 224 17.29 5.96 -19.72
CA PHE A 224 16.78 7.14 -20.42
C PHE A 224 17.93 7.92 -21.08
N GLY A 225 17.68 8.40 -22.29
CA GLY A 225 18.56 9.29 -23.03
C GLY A 225 18.50 10.71 -22.49
N LYS A 226 19.36 11.59 -23.02
CA LYS A 226 19.41 13.00 -22.59
C LYS A 226 18.13 13.77 -22.88
N ASN A 227 17.32 13.31 -23.83
CA ASN A 227 16.06 13.94 -24.19
C ASN A 227 14.88 13.36 -23.38
N GLY A 228 15.15 12.51 -22.38
CA GLY A 228 14.13 11.85 -21.58
C GLY A 228 13.48 10.65 -22.25
N ASP A 229 14.04 10.18 -23.36
CA ASP A 229 13.56 9.06 -24.16
C ASP A 229 14.06 7.70 -23.67
N ILE A 230 13.26 6.64 -23.73
CA ILE A 230 13.73 5.30 -23.33
C ILE A 230 14.73 4.75 -24.36
N ILE A 231 15.95 4.45 -23.90
CA ILE A 231 17.03 3.88 -24.73
C ILE A 231 17.24 2.38 -24.53
N GLY A 232 16.74 1.81 -23.43
CA GLY A 232 16.87 0.39 -23.14
C GLY A 232 16.48 0.01 -21.72
N ALA A 233 16.63 -1.28 -21.41
CA ALA A 233 16.41 -1.80 -20.06
C ALA A 233 17.37 -2.95 -19.75
N ASN A 234 17.73 -3.11 -18.47
CA ASN A 234 18.53 -4.20 -17.95
C ASN A 234 17.83 -4.82 -16.74
N MET A 235 17.92 -6.14 -16.57
CA MET A 235 17.29 -6.84 -15.46
C MET A 235 18.34 -7.55 -14.60
N ARG A 236 18.26 -7.36 -13.29
CA ARG A 236 19.06 -8.09 -12.30
C ARG A 236 18.13 -8.88 -11.38
N THR A 237 18.56 -10.07 -11.01
CA THR A 237 17.81 -10.97 -10.12
C THR A 237 18.59 -11.21 -8.84
N TYR A 238 17.88 -11.33 -7.72
CA TYR A 238 18.47 -11.46 -6.40
C TYR A 238 17.75 -12.54 -5.60
N LEU A 239 18.45 -13.16 -4.66
CA LEU A 239 17.87 -13.99 -3.59
C LEU A 239 16.91 -15.09 -4.10
N LEU A 240 17.27 -15.79 -5.18
CA LEU A 240 16.51 -16.96 -5.64
C LEU A 240 16.46 -18.04 -4.55
N GLU A 241 15.26 -18.53 -4.22
CA GLU A 241 15.04 -19.58 -3.23
C GLU A 241 15.49 -20.96 -3.74
N LYS A 242 16.80 -21.19 -3.75
CA LYS A 242 17.43 -22.43 -4.27
C LYS A 242 16.92 -23.71 -3.60
N SER A 243 16.53 -23.64 -2.31
CA SER A 243 16.00 -24.80 -1.57
C SER A 243 14.75 -25.39 -2.24
N ARG A 244 13.93 -24.56 -2.91
CA ARG A 244 12.71 -25.01 -3.58
C ARG A 244 12.95 -25.98 -4.73
N VAL A 245 14.15 -25.97 -5.31
CA VAL A 245 14.52 -26.88 -6.40
C VAL A 245 14.52 -28.34 -5.93
N VAL A 246 14.87 -28.59 -4.67
CA VAL A 246 15.01 -29.95 -4.12
C VAL A 246 14.03 -30.26 -3.00
N PHE A 247 13.29 -29.26 -2.50
CA PHE A 247 12.41 -29.40 -1.34
C PHE A 247 11.12 -28.59 -1.48
N GLN A 248 9.99 -29.24 -1.20
CA GLN A 248 8.68 -28.61 -1.15
C GLN A 248 7.92 -29.10 0.09
N VAL A 249 7.34 -28.17 0.84
CA VAL A 249 6.48 -28.51 1.98
C VAL A 249 5.10 -28.90 1.44
N SER A 250 4.61 -30.07 1.84
CA SER A 250 3.26 -30.54 1.50
C SER A 250 2.20 -29.61 2.11
N SER A 251 1.12 -29.35 1.38
CA SER A 251 -0.02 -28.55 1.84
C SER A 251 -0.88 -29.23 2.93
N SER A 252 -0.48 -30.41 3.41
CA SER A 252 -1.14 -31.16 4.47
C SER A 252 -0.21 -31.45 5.64
N SER A 253 -0.73 -31.17 6.84
CA SER A 253 -0.26 -31.48 8.20
C SER A 253 1.03 -30.83 8.70
N ALA A 254 0.88 -30.28 9.91
CA ALA A 254 1.88 -29.61 10.72
C ALA A 254 3.12 -30.46 10.98
N GLU A 255 4.29 -29.93 10.60
CA GLU A 255 5.52 -30.13 11.36
C GLU A 255 6.10 -28.74 11.63
N ALA A 256 6.19 -28.38 12.90
CA ALA A 256 6.93 -27.20 13.32
C ALA A 256 8.40 -27.38 12.92
N ARG A 257 8.86 -26.62 11.93
CA ARG A 257 10.28 -26.44 11.63
C ARG A 257 10.61 -24.97 11.66
N LEU A 258 11.52 -24.61 12.57
CA LEU A 258 12.08 -23.28 12.68
C LEU A 258 12.97 -23.03 11.45
N LEU A 259 12.41 -22.37 10.43
CA LEU A 259 13.19 -21.77 9.36
C LEU A 259 13.30 -20.28 9.66
N VAL A 260 14.45 -19.89 10.22
CA VAL A 260 14.85 -18.49 10.29
C VAL A 260 15.20 -18.05 8.87
N SER A 261 14.22 -17.48 8.16
CA SER A 261 14.48 -16.70 6.96
C SER A 261 14.05 -15.27 7.27
N CYS A 262 15.03 -14.38 7.44
CA CYS A 262 14.77 -12.95 7.40
C CYS A 262 14.20 -12.60 6.01
N ARG A 263 13.09 -11.87 5.99
CA ARG A 263 12.55 -11.15 4.84
C ARG A 263 12.52 -9.67 5.20
#